data_AF-A0A1S3XB25-F1
#
_entry.id   AF-A0A1S3XB25-F1
#
_cell.length_a   1.000
_cell.length_b   1.000
_cell.length_c   1.000
_cell.angle_alpha   90.00
_cell.angle_beta   90.00
_cell.angle_gamma   90.00
#
_symmetry.space_group_name_H-M   'P 1'
#
loop_
_entity.id
_entity.type
_entity.pdbx_description
1 polymer ?
#
loop_
_entity_poly.entity_id
_entity_poly.type
_entity_poly.pdbx_seq_one_letter_code
_entity_poly.pdbx_strand_id
1 'polypeptide(L)'
;MVDPGLDKSSFEATVLVGTQLCSRRLLQQIIYCVGGVSVFFPLFTKSDLYEIEEAKQAGQALLTPITKERLTAEVIELIASVLDENLANQQQMLLLSGFPILGFLLQSVPPEQLNMDTLSALKHLFNVVANSGLSDMLVKDAISHIFLNPVVWVYSVYRVQRELYMFLIQQFDNDPRLLRSLCRLPR
;
A
#
# COMPACT_ATOMS: atom_id res chain seq x y z
N MET A 1 29.29 -24.25 -26.43
CA MET A 1 29.04 -23.88 -25.02
C MET A 1 29.20 -22.37 -24.93
N VAL A 2 28.08 -21.65 -24.92
CA VAL A 2 28.02 -20.19 -24.85
C VAL A 2 27.43 -19.85 -23.48
N ASP A 3 28.18 -19.06 -22.72
CA ASP A 3 27.84 -18.57 -21.39
C ASP A 3 26.95 -17.31 -21.53
N PRO A 4 25.69 -17.28 -21.05
CA PRO A 4 24.80 -16.14 -21.20
C PRO A 4 24.84 -15.30 -19.93
N GLY A 5 25.87 -14.45 -19.79
CA GLY A 5 26.06 -13.63 -18.59
C GLY A 5 26.78 -12.30 -18.82
N LEU A 6 26.84 -11.80 -20.06
CA LEU A 6 27.31 -10.43 -20.32
C LEU A 6 26.14 -9.53 -20.68
N ASP A 7 25.65 -8.85 -19.65
CA ASP A 7 24.79 -7.68 -19.77
C ASP A 7 25.63 -6.56 -20.42
N LYS A 8 25.60 -6.51 -21.76
CA LYS A 8 26.22 -5.44 -22.56
C LYS A 8 25.37 -4.18 -22.42
N SER A 9 25.63 -3.39 -21.38
CA SER A 9 25.15 -2.00 -21.34
C SER A 9 25.96 -1.16 -22.35
N SER A 10 25.37 -0.90 -23.51
CA SER A 10 25.94 -0.13 -24.61
C SER A 10 25.88 1.38 -24.36
N PHE A 11 26.56 1.88 -23.33
CA PHE A 11 26.73 3.31 -23.11
C PHE A 11 28.21 3.68 -23.22
N GLU A 12 28.59 4.18 -24.40
CA GLU A 12 29.91 4.77 -24.66
C GLU A 12 29.96 6.19 -24.07
N ALA A 13 30.17 6.28 -22.76
CA ALA A 13 30.51 7.54 -22.10
C ALA A 13 31.75 7.33 -21.21
N THR A 14 32.82 8.07 -21.51
CA THR A 14 34.07 7.99 -20.74
C THR A 14 33.90 8.72 -19.40
N VAL A 15 34.12 8.01 -18.28
CA VAL A 15 34.09 8.59 -16.93
C VAL A 15 35.26 9.58 -16.77
N LEU A 16 34.98 10.83 -16.36
CA LEU A 16 36.00 11.86 -16.14
C LEU A 16 36.85 11.55 -14.90
N VAL A 17 38.12 11.98 -14.92
CA VAL A 17 39.03 11.85 -13.77
C VAL A 17 38.43 12.50 -12.53
N GLY A 18 38.38 11.76 -11.43
CA GLY A 18 37.77 12.21 -10.17
C GLY A 18 36.26 11.93 -10.04
N THR A 19 35.64 11.26 -11.03
CA THR A 19 34.23 10.86 -10.97
C THR A 19 34.06 9.34 -10.94
N GLN A 20 32.89 8.87 -10.48
CA GLN A 20 32.52 7.46 -10.44
C GLN A 20 31.12 7.28 -11.03
N LEU A 21 30.89 6.13 -11.66
CA LEU A 21 29.56 5.77 -12.14
C LEU A 21 28.62 5.52 -10.94
N CYS A 22 27.57 6.33 -10.84
CA CYS A 22 26.51 6.12 -9.87
C CYS A 22 25.32 5.44 -10.55
N SER A 23 25.05 4.19 -10.20
CA SER A 23 23.81 3.51 -10.58
C SER A 23 22.81 3.57 -9.43
N ARG A 24 21.60 4.03 -9.70
CA ARG A 24 20.49 4.03 -8.74
C ARG A 24 19.51 2.93 -9.11
N ARG A 25 19.11 2.13 -8.13
CA ARG A 25 18.01 1.18 -8.29
C ARG A 25 16.68 1.91 -8.18
N LEU A 26 15.63 1.36 -8.78
CA LEU A 26 14.27 1.86 -8.56
C LEU A 26 13.93 1.76 -7.08
N LEU A 27 13.13 2.72 -6.56
CA LEU A 27 12.76 2.77 -5.14
C LEU A 27 12.22 1.42 -4.64
N GLN A 28 11.36 0.79 -5.43
CA GLN A 28 10.75 -0.49 -5.08
C GLN A 28 11.79 -1.62 -4.87
N GLN A 29 12.89 -1.61 -5.63
CA GLN A 29 13.99 -2.57 -5.48
C GLN A 29 14.83 -2.28 -4.24
N ILE A 30 15.05 -0.99 -3.93
CA ILE A 30 15.74 -0.58 -2.70
C ILE A 30 14.93 -1.05 -1.49
N ILE A 31 13.60 -0.80 -1.50
CA ILE A 31 12.69 -1.20 -0.43
C ILE A 31 12.71 -2.72 -0.23
N TYR A 32 12.65 -3.50 -1.30
CA TYR A 32 12.77 -4.95 -1.23
C TYR A 32 14.05 -5.40 -0.49
N CYS A 33 15.19 -4.76 -0.76
CA CYS A 33 16.45 -5.09 -0.09
C CYS A 33 16.51 -4.75 1.41
N VAL A 34 15.68 -3.83 1.91
CA VAL A 34 15.68 -3.40 3.33
C VAL A 34 14.53 -4.01 4.14
N GLY A 35 13.83 -5.00 3.60
CA GLY A 35 12.72 -5.69 4.26
C GLY A 35 11.39 -5.60 3.51
N GLY A 36 11.38 -5.10 2.28
CA GLY A 36 10.22 -5.02 1.39
C GLY A 36 9.08 -4.17 1.93
N VAL A 37 7.89 -4.34 1.36
CA VAL A 37 6.69 -3.56 1.68
C VAL A 37 6.35 -3.49 3.17
N SER A 38 6.71 -4.51 3.97
CA SER A 38 6.41 -4.55 5.40
C SER A 38 7.13 -3.46 6.21
N VAL A 39 8.19 -2.84 5.67
CA VAL A 39 8.87 -1.71 6.34
C VAL A 39 7.95 -0.51 6.58
N PHE A 40 6.85 -0.42 5.84
CA PHE A 40 5.87 0.67 5.99
C PHE A 40 4.80 0.39 7.05
N PHE A 41 4.60 -0.87 7.46
CA PHE A 41 3.55 -1.21 8.43
C PHE A 41 3.70 -0.50 9.79
N PRO A 42 4.92 -0.33 10.35
CA PRO A 42 5.09 0.44 11.58
C PRO A 42 4.74 1.94 11.47
N LEU A 43 4.45 2.47 10.27
CA LEU A 43 4.03 3.86 10.12
C LEU A 43 2.59 4.10 10.59
N PHE A 44 1.73 3.08 10.56
CA PHE A 44 0.36 3.17 11.09
C PHE A 44 0.31 3.31 12.62
N THR A 45 1.34 2.86 13.33
CA THR A 45 1.41 2.97 14.80
C THR A 45 1.92 4.35 15.26
N LYS A 46 2.28 5.25 14.34
CA LYS A 46 2.80 6.59 14.67
C LYS A 46 1.73 7.68 14.66
N SER A 47 0.49 7.36 14.28
CA SER A 47 -0.60 8.34 14.20
C SER A 47 -0.89 9.05 15.53
N ASP A 48 -0.63 8.39 16.66
CA ASP A 48 -0.85 8.95 18.00
C ASP A 48 0.26 9.90 18.46
N LEU A 49 1.49 9.76 17.94
CA LEU A 49 2.65 10.56 18.37
C LEU A 49 2.50 12.05 17.99
N TYR A 50 1.75 12.34 16.93
CA TYR A 50 1.50 13.71 16.49
C TYR A 50 0.63 14.51 17.47
N GLU A 51 -0.20 13.86 18.29
CA GLU A 51 -0.98 14.56 19.33
C GLU A 51 -0.10 15.18 20.40
N ILE A 52 1.05 14.56 20.68
CA ILE A 52 1.99 15.00 21.70
C ILE A 52 2.91 16.11 21.16
N GLU A 53 3.21 16.10 19.86
CA GLU A 53 4.13 17.05 19.21
C GLU A 53 3.43 18.34 18.75
N GLU A 54 2.18 18.31 18.29
CA GLU A 54 1.42 19.53 17.97
C GLU A 54 1.20 20.43 19.20
N ALA A 55 1.11 19.84 20.40
CA ALA A 55 1.09 20.59 21.65
C ALA A 55 2.42 21.32 21.95
N LYS A 56 3.52 20.97 21.26
CA LYS A 56 4.88 21.47 21.54
C LYS A 56 5.52 22.27 20.40
N GLN A 57 5.09 22.12 19.15
CA GLN A 57 5.82 22.63 17.98
C GLN A 57 4.99 23.50 17.01
N ALA A 58 4.22 24.46 17.52
CA ALA A 58 3.53 25.49 16.73
C ALA A 58 4.46 26.47 15.94
N GLY A 59 5.69 26.08 15.58
CA GLY A 59 6.72 27.03 15.13
C GLY A 59 7.63 26.65 13.96
N GLN A 60 7.56 25.46 13.37
CA GLN A 60 8.50 25.07 12.29
C GLN A 60 7.79 24.36 11.13
N ALA A 61 7.22 25.15 10.23
CA ALA A 61 6.70 24.69 8.94
C ALA A 61 7.86 24.61 7.93
N LEU A 62 8.39 23.40 7.71
CA LEU A 62 9.19 23.08 6.54
C LEU A 62 8.66 21.77 5.95
N LEU A 63 8.43 21.79 4.62
CA LEU A 63 7.70 20.82 3.80
C LEU A 63 6.18 21.00 3.95
N THR A 64 5.45 21.03 2.82
CA THR A 64 3.97 21.13 2.80
C THR A 64 3.42 20.18 3.86
N PRO A 65 2.83 20.67 4.95
CA PRO A 65 2.51 19.81 6.07
C PRO A 65 1.44 18.85 5.55
N ILE A 66 1.82 17.58 5.37
CA ILE A 66 0.84 16.52 5.21
C ILE A 66 -0.03 16.67 6.46
N THR A 67 -1.26 17.10 6.27
CA THR A 67 -2.17 17.28 7.41
C THR A 67 -2.29 15.93 8.08
N LYS A 68 -2.37 15.91 9.42
CA LYS A 68 -2.54 14.67 10.20
C LYS A 68 -3.61 13.75 9.60
N GLU A 69 -4.66 14.35 9.07
CA GLU A 69 -5.78 13.70 8.37
C GLU A 69 -5.40 12.90 7.12
N ARG A 70 -4.29 13.24 6.45
CA ARG A 70 -3.82 12.58 5.21
C ARG A 70 -2.73 11.55 5.44
N LEU A 71 -2.11 11.49 6.62
CA LEU A 71 -0.97 10.59 6.87
C LEU A 71 -1.28 9.13 6.55
N THR A 72 -2.44 8.62 6.99
CA THR A 72 -2.87 7.24 6.70
C THR A 72 -2.99 7.00 5.18
N ALA A 73 -3.58 7.94 4.44
CA ALA A 73 -3.70 7.84 2.98
C ALA A 73 -2.33 7.81 2.29
N GLU A 74 -1.40 8.67 2.69
CA GLU A 74 -0.05 8.73 2.09
C GLU A 74 0.76 7.45 2.35
N VAL A 75 0.62 6.83 3.53
CA VAL A 75 1.26 5.53 3.80
C VAL A 75 0.68 4.43 2.91
N ILE A 76 -0.63 4.43 2.68
CA ILE A 76 -1.29 3.45 1.81
C ILE A 76 -0.87 3.66 0.34
N GLU A 77 -0.77 4.91 -0.11
CA GLU A 77 -0.26 5.25 -1.45
C GLU A 77 1.19 4.82 -1.64
N LEU A 78 2.02 4.97 -0.61
CA LEU A 78 3.40 4.48 -0.63
C LEU A 78 3.45 2.95 -0.76
N ILE A 79 2.57 2.24 -0.04
CA ILE A 79 2.44 0.79 -0.16
C ILE A 79 1.99 0.41 -1.57
N ALA A 80 0.95 1.06 -2.11
CA ALA A 80 0.47 0.83 -3.47
C ALA A 80 1.59 1.04 -4.50
N SER A 81 2.33 2.15 -4.40
CA SER A 81 3.44 2.49 -5.28
C SER A 81 4.59 1.47 -5.24
N VAL A 82 4.83 0.82 -4.11
CA VAL A 82 5.87 -0.22 -3.99
C VAL A 82 5.41 -1.58 -4.50
N LEU A 83 4.11 -1.83 -4.48
CA LEU A 83 3.51 -3.05 -5.02
C LEU A 83 3.26 -2.98 -6.53
N ASP A 84 3.13 -1.79 -7.09
CA ASP A 84 2.81 -1.60 -8.50
C ASP A 84 3.87 -2.20 -9.41
N GLU A 85 3.43 -3.08 -10.32
CA GLU A 85 4.28 -3.89 -11.20
C GLU A 85 5.46 -4.61 -10.49
N ASN A 86 5.36 -4.85 -9.18
CA ASN A 86 6.46 -5.40 -8.38
C ASN A 86 6.13 -6.76 -7.76
N LEU A 87 6.36 -7.82 -8.53
CA LEU A 87 6.04 -9.19 -8.11
C LEU A 87 6.72 -9.59 -6.79
N ALA A 88 7.94 -9.14 -6.53
CA ALA A 88 8.68 -9.50 -5.32
C ALA A 88 7.99 -8.95 -4.06
N ASN A 89 7.59 -7.68 -4.07
CA ASN A 89 6.85 -7.09 -2.95
C ASN A 89 5.40 -7.63 -2.87
N GLN A 90 4.76 -7.96 -4.00
CA GLN A 90 3.45 -8.62 -4.02
C GLN A 90 3.50 -10.03 -3.40
N GLN A 91 4.53 -10.82 -3.71
CA GLN A 91 4.76 -12.12 -3.08
C GLN A 91 5.00 -11.96 -1.58
N GLN A 92 5.77 -10.94 -1.18
CA GLN A 92 6.00 -10.66 0.22
C GLN A 92 4.70 -10.29 0.96
N MET A 93 3.81 -9.47 0.35
CA MET A 93 2.48 -9.20 0.92
C MET A 93 1.73 -10.49 1.22
N LEU A 94 1.78 -11.46 0.30
CA LEU A 94 1.07 -12.72 0.47
C LEU A 94 1.71 -13.59 1.57
N LEU A 95 3.03 -13.81 1.48
CA LEU A 95 3.76 -14.70 2.39
C LEU A 95 3.75 -14.21 3.84
N LEU A 96 3.74 -12.90 4.06
CA LEU A 96 3.77 -12.30 5.39
C LEU A 96 2.37 -11.93 5.93
N SER A 97 1.28 -12.38 5.30
CA SER A 97 -0.08 -11.99 5.69
C SER A 97 -0.26 -10.47 5.72
N GLY A 98 0.28 -9.77 4.72
CA GLY A 98 0.37 -8.32 4.67
C GLY A 98 -0.99 -7.61 4.72
N PHE A 99 -1.99 -8.08 3.97
CA PHE A 99 -3.34 -7.52 4.02
C PHE A 99 -4.05 -7.78 5.37
N PRO A 100 -4.00 -9.00 5.95
CA PRO A 100 -4.43 -9.21 7.33
C PRO A 100 -3.77 -8.28 8.36
N ILE A 101 -2.45 -8.08 8.29
CA ILE A 101 -1.72 -7.17 9.18
C ILE A 101 -2.16 -5.72 8.94
N LEU A 102 -2.25 -5.28 7.69
CA LEU A 102 -2.69 -3.93 7.34
C LEU A 102 -4.11 -3.67 7.85
N GLY A 103 -5.04 -4.62 7.65
CA GLY A 103 -6.41 -4.54 8.17
C GLY A 103 -6.48 -4.55 9.70
N PHE A 104 -5.53 -5.19 10.39
CA PHE A 104 -5.40 -5.07 11.85
C PHE A 104 -4.89 -3.69 12.27
N LEU A 105 -3.84 -3.18 11.62
CA LEU A 105 -3.25 -1.87 11.95
C LEU A 105 -4.22 -0.72 11.70
N LEU A 106 -5.05 -0.80 10.66
CA LEU A 106 -6.10 0.18 10.38
C LEU A 106 -7.16 0.26 11.49
N GLN A 107 -7.33 -0.75 12.34
CA GLN A 107 -8.25 -0.68 13.49
C GLN A 107 -7.74 0.25 14.58
N SER A 108 -6.43 0.52 14.62
CA SER A 108 -5.81 1.45 15.56
C SER A 108 -5.72 2.87 15.01
N VAL A 109 -6.14 3.12 13.77
CA VAL A 109 -6.09 4.45 13.17
C VAL A 109 -7.25 5.31 13.67
N PRO A 110 -7.02 6.57 14.07
CA PRO A 110 -8.09 7.48 14.48
C PRO A 110 -9.17 7.64 13.39
N PRO A 111 -10.47 7.62 13.73
CA PRO A 111 -11.55 7.70 12.74
C PRO A 111 -11.49 8.91 11.80
N GLU A 112 -10.90 10.03 12.23
CA GLU A 112 -10.71 11.25 11.44
C GLU A 112 -9.76 11.03 10.26
N GLN A 113 -8.81 10.10 10.40
CA GLN A 113 -7.90 9.71 9.32
C GLN A 113 -8.51 8.65 8.41
N LEU A 114 -9.58 7.96 8.82
CA LEU A 114 -10.35 7.03 7.98
C LEU A 114 -11.39 7.79 7.14
N ASN A 115 -10.89 8.76 6.37
CA ASN A 115 -11.67 9.68 5.54
C ASN A 115 -11.67 9.25 4.06
N MET A 116 -12.19 10.13 3.19
CA MET A 116 -12.32 9.86 1.75
C MET A 116 -10.96 9.69 1.05
N ASP A 117 -9.91 10.38 1.51
CA ASP A 117 -8.57 10.27 0.92
C ASP A 117 -7.99 8.89 1.22
N THR A 118 -8.12 8.41 2.47
CA THR A 118 -7.72 7.05 2.87
C THR A 118 -8.50 5.98 2.08
N LEU A 119 -9.80 6.16 1.89
CA LEU A 119 -10.59 5.24 1.06
C LEU A 119 -10.14 5.28 -0.40
N SER A 120 -9.81 6.45 -0.95
CA SER A 120 -9.28 6.58 -2.31
C SER A 120 -7.94 5.84 -2.47
N ALA A 121 -7.02 6.00 -1.51
CA ALA A 121 -5.74 5.31 -1.50
C ALA A 121 -5.92 3.78 -1.41
N LEU A 122 -6.86 3.30 -0.60
CA LEU A 122 -7.18 1.87 -0.52
C LEU A 122 -7.76 1.34 -1.83
N LYS A 123 -8.62 2.10 -2.52
CA LYS A 123 -9.13 1.73 -3.84
C LYS A 123 -8.00 1.67 -4.88
N HIS A 124 -7.05 2.60 -4.82
CA HIS A 124 -5.87 2.55 -5.68
C HIS A 124 -5.02 1.31 -5.38
N LEU A 125 -4.71 1.04 -4.11
CA LEU A 125 -4.02 -0.18 -3.68
C LEU A 125 -4.73 -1.45 -4.16
N PHE A 126 -6.07 -1.48 -4.06
CA PHE A 126 -6.87 -2.58 -4.59
C PHE A 126 -6.65 -2.78 -6.09
N ASN A 127 -6.70 -1.71 -6.89
CA ASN A 127 -6.50 -1.79 -8.33
C ASN A 127 -5.09 -2.28 -8.68
N VAL A 128 -4.06 -1.82 -7.96
CA VAL A 128 -2.68 -2.30 -8.11
C VAL A 128 -2.61 -3.81 -7.92
N VAL A 129 -3.20 -4.36 -6.85
CA VAL A 129 -3.14 -5.81 -6.61
C VAL A 129 -4.09 -6.60 -7.51
N ALA A 130 -5.19 -6.01 -7.97
CA ALA A 130 -6.10 -6.64 -8.94
C ALA A 130 -5.44 -6.85 -10.31
N ASN A 131 -4.50 -5.97 -10.69
CA ASN A 131 -3.72 -6.09 -11.93
C ASN A 131 -2.44 -6.93 -11.78
N SER A 132 -2.23 -7.57 -10.63
CA SER A 132 -1.06 -8.41 -10.37
C SER A 132 -1.23 -9.86 -10.84
N GLY A 133 -0.11 -10.57 -11.05
CA GLY A 133 -0.13 -12.02 -11.28
C GLY A 133 -0.58 -12.86 -10.07
N LEU A 134 -0.81 -12.23 -8.91
CA LEU A 134 -1.28 -12.86 -7.67
C LEU A 134 -2.66 -12.35 -7.24
N SER A 135 -3.40 -11.75 -8.17
CA SER A 135 -4.65 -11.02 -7.92
C SER A 135 -5.68 -11.83 -7.14
N ASP A 136 -5.93 -13.09 -7.52
CA ASP A 136 -6.92 -13.95 -6.87
C ASP A 136 -6.75 -14.04 -5.33
N MET A 137 -5.50 -14.07 -4.85
CA MET A 137 -5.21 -14.18 -3.42
C MET A 137 -5.18 -12.79 -2.76
N LEU A 138 -4.46 -11.84 -3.36
CA LEU A 138 -4.29 -10.50 -2.79
C LEU A 138 -5.60 -9.70 -2.74
N VAL A 139 -6.42 -9.77 -3.79
CA VAL A 139 -7.73 -9.11 -3.84
C VAL A 139 -8.66 -9.70 -2.78
N LYS A 140 -8.67 -11.03 -2.64
CA LYS A 140 -9.47 -11.72 -1.63
C LYS A 140 -9.09 -11.27 -0.22
N ASP A 141 -7.79 -11.20 0.07
CA ASP A 141 -7.30 -10.79 1.38
C ASP A 141 -7.60 -9.32 1.65
N ALA A 142 -7.40 -8.43 0.65
CA ALA A 142 -7.75 -7.02 0.76
C ALA A 142 -9.23 -6.84 1.09
N ILE A 143 -10.13 -7.51 0.35
CA ILE A 143 -11.56 -7.43 0.59
C ILE A 143 -11.91 -7.95 1.99
N SER A 144 -11.40 -9.13 2.36
CA SER A 144 -11.77 -9.79 3.62
C SER A 144 -11.28 -9.03 4.86
N HIS A 145 -10.04 -8.53 4.82
CA HIS A 145 -9.37 -8.00 6.01
C HIS A 145 -9.45 -6.48 6.14
N ILE A 146 -9.73 -5.77 5.03
CA ILE A 146 -9.85 -4.32 5.03
C ILE A 146 -11.28 -3.91 4.68
N PHE A 147 -11.75 -4.17 3.46
CA PHE A 147 -12.99 -3.55 2.97
C PHE A 147 -14.26 -4.09 3.65
N LEU A 148 -14.31 -5.40 3.94
CA LEU A 148 -15.41 -6.06 4.65
C LEU A 148 -15.15 -6.19 6.16
N ASN A 149 -14.13 -5.53 6.70
CA ASN A 149 -13.85 -5.56 8.14
C ASN A 149 -14.63 -4.43 8.84
N PRO A 150 -15.75 -4.71 9.52
CA PRO A 150 -16.56 -3.66 10.13
C PRO A 150 -15.83 -2.91 11.25
N VAL A 151 -14.86 -3.55 11.92
CA VAL A 151 -14.11 -2.92 13.02
C VAL A 151 -13.29 -1.73 12.53
N VAL A 152 -12.76 -1.81 11.30
CA VAL A 152 -12.03 -0.69 10.69
C VAL A 152 -12.97 0.49 10.44
N TRP A 153 -14.19 0.22 9.94
CA TRP A 153 -15.02 1.29 9.37
C TRP A 153 -16.14 1.80 10.27
N VAL A 154 -16.47 1.12 11.36
CA VAL A 154 -17.67 1.40 12.18
C VAL A 154 -17.75 2.85 12.67
N TYR A 155 -16.62 3.49 12.96
CA TYR A 155 -16.55 4.88 13.43
C TYR A 155 -16.29 5.91 12.33
N SER A 156 -16.07 5.49 11.09
CA SER A 156 -15.91 6.42 9.96
C SER A 156 -17.24 7.12 9.64
N VAL A 157 -17.18 8.33 9.06
CA VAL A 157 -18.39 9.09 8.71
C VAL A 157 -19.22 8.39 7.64
N TYR A 158 -20.55 8.59 7.65
CA TYR A 158 -21.49 7.95 6.72
C TYR A 158 -21.06 8.00 5.25
N ARG A 159 -20.52 9.15 4.80
CA ARG A 159 -20.09 9.32 3.41
C ARG A 159 -19.01 8.30 3.01
N VAL A 160 -18.06 8.01 3.91
CA VAL A 160 -16.98 7.04 3.69
C VAL A 160 -17.56 5.63 3.65
N GLN A 161 -18.40 5.27 4.62
CA GLN A 161 -19.04 3.95 4.67
C GLN A 161 -19.88 3.68 3.42
N ARG A 162 -20.69 4.66 2.98
CA ARG A 162 -21.50 4.55 1.75
C ARG A 162 -20.61 4.30 0.55
N GLU A 163 -19.56 5.09 0.38
CA GLU A 163 -18.66 4.99 -0.76
C GLU A 163 -17.87 3.68 -0.77
N LEU A 164 -17.50 3.18 0.40
CA LEU A 164 -16.88 1.87 0.60
C LEU A 164 -17.79 0.74 0.09
N TYR A 165 -19.05 0.70 0.53
CA TYR A 165 -19.99 -0.34 0.12
C TYR A 165 -20.39 -0.22 -1.35
N MET A 166 -20.53 1.00 -1.88
CA MET A 166 -20.75 1.21 -3.31
C MET A 166 -19.60 0.66 -4.15
N PHE A 167 -18.36 0.88 -3.72
CA PHE A 167 -17.19 0.31 -4.38
C PHE A 167 -17.19 -1.22 -4.35
N LEU A 168 -17.48 -1.83 -3.19
CA LEU A 168 -17.55 -3.29 -3.07
C LEU A 168 -18.62 -3.90 -3.97
N ILE A 169 -19.81 -3.28 -4.04
CA ILE A 169 -20.88 -3.70 -4.95
C ILE A 169 -20.38 -3.67 -6.40
N GLN A 170 -19.73 -2.57 -6.82
CA GLN A 170 -19.15 -2.48 -8.16
C GLN A 170 -18.09 -3.56 -8.43
N GLN A 171 -17.25 -3.90 -7.45
CA GLN A 171 -16.27 -4.98 -7.62
C GLN A 171 -16.95 -6.35 -7.79
N PHE A 172 -18.02 -6.62 -7.04
CA PHE A 172 -18.77 -7.88 -7.16
C PHE A 172 -19.61 -7.96 -8.44
N ASP A 173 -20.14 -6.85 -8.91
CA ASP A 173 -20.86 -6.77 -10.19
C ASP A 173 -19.90 -7.00 -11.37
N ASN A 174 -18.68 -6.44 -11.30
CA ASN A 174 -17.66 -6.60 -12.33
C ASN A 174 -17.05 -8.01 -12.33
N ASP A 175 -16.84 -8.63 -11.16
CA ASP A 175 -16.37 -10.00 -11.05
C ASP A 175 -17.15 -10.81 -9.99
N PRO A 176 -18.24 -11.48 -10.40
CA PRO A 176 -19.05 -12.31 -9.50
C PRO A 176 -18.29 -13.48 -8.85
N ARG A 177 -17.12 -13.87 -9.38
CA ARG A 177 -16.29 -14.94 -8.82
C ARG A 177 -15.70 -14.53 -7.47
N LEU A 178 -15.47 -13.23 -7.24
CA LEU A 178 -14.97 -12.71 -5.97
C LEU A 178 -15.89 -13.07 -4.82
N LEU A 179 -17.21 -12.82 -4.97
CA LEU A 179 -18.20 -13.15 -3.96
C LEU A 179 -18.21 -14.65 -3.64
N ARG A 180 -18.14 -15.50 -4.67
CA ARG A 180 -18.07 -16.97 -4.49
C ARG A 180 -16.83 -17.40 -3.71
N SER A 181 -15.67 -16.81 -4.03
CA SER A 181 -14.39 -17.10 -3.37
C SER A 181 -14.38 -16.67 -1.89
N LEU A 182 -15.05 -15.56 -1.57
CA LEU A 182 -15.18 -15.02 -0.21
C LEU A 182 -16.16 -15.86 0.63
N CYS A 183 -17.34 -16.16 0.09
CA CYS A 183 -18.40 -16.87 0.80
C CYS A 183 -18.18 -18.39 0.90
N ARG A 184 -17.09 -18.94 0.33
CA ARG A 184 -16.80 -20.38 0.25
C ARG A 184 -17.99 -21.21 -0.24
N LEU A 185 -18.78 -20.64 -1.16
CA LEU A 185 -19.95 -21.33 -1.71
C LEU A 185 -19.48 -22.56 -2.52
N PRO A 186 -20.18 -23.70 -2.42
CA PRO A 186 -19.82 -24.91 -3.17
C PRO A 186 -19.78 -24.64 -4.69
N ARG A 187 -18.86 -25.33 -5.39
CA ARG A 187 -18.63 -25.19 -6.83
C ARG A 187 -19.79 -25.71 -7.65
#